data_AF-A0A1Y6KJL8-F1
#
_entry.id   AF-A0A1Y6KJL8-F1
#
_cell.length_a   1.000
_cell.length_b   1.000
_cell.length_c   1.000
_cell.angle_alpha   90.00
_cell.angle_beta   90.00
_cell.angle_gamma   90.00
#
_symmetry.space_group_name_H-M   'P 1'
#
loop_
_entity.id
_entity.type
_entity.pdbx_description
1 polymer ?
#
loop_
_entity_poly.entity_id
_entity_poly.type
_entity_poly.pdbx_seq_one_letter_code
_entity_poly.pdbx_strand_id
1 'polypeptide(L)'
;MVPVSSTCRPMTEPLSLPILQMQLDRLVPGQGLHLATADVERMFGYNDVATGRIRNFADGHGCMFAWCATGVQFVKLPRRDG
;
A
#
# COMPACT_ATOMS: atom_id res chain seq x y z
N MET A 1 -29.45 -32.15 13.66
CA MET A 1 -28.56 -31.97 12.49
C MET A 1 -28.35 -30.46 12.35
N VAL A 2 -27.25 -29.93 12.89
CA VAL A 2 -26.95 -28.49 12.86
C VAL A 2 -26.16 -28.17 11.58
N PRO A 3 -26.47 -27.10 10.85
CA PRO A 3 -25.62 -26.67 9.74
C PRO A 3 -24.29 -26.19 10.32
N VAL A 4 -23.19 -26.74 9.81
CA VAL A 4 -21.86 -26.23 10.13
C VAL A 4 -21.78 -24.80 9.59
N SER A 5 -21.78 -23.83 10.51
CA SER A 5 -21.40 -22.46 10.18
C SER A 5 -19.95 -22.52 9.71
N SER A 6 -19.78 -22.53 8.39
CA SER A 6 -18.48 -22.40 7.75
C SER A 6 -17.78 -21.19 8.36
N THR A 7 -16.75 -21.51 9.12
CA THR A 7 -15.76 -20.63 9.75
C THR A 7 -15.58 -19.34 8.96
N CYS A 8 -15.87 -18.21 9.61
CA CYS A 8 -15.32 -16.91 9.27
C CYS A 8 -13.80 -17.04 9.19
N ARG A 9 -13.27 -17.33 8.01
CA ARG A 9 -11.87 -17.05 7.72
C ARG A 9 -11.74 -15.53 7.83
N PRO A 10 -10.72 -14.96 8.49
CA PRO A 10 -10.41 -13.56 8.24
C PRO A 10 -10.11 -13.48 6.75
N MET A 11 -11.07 -12.95 6.00
CA MET A 11 -10.90 -12.60 4.60
C MET A 11 -9.90 -11.46 4.64
N THR A 12 -8.62 -11.80 4.71
CA THR A 12 -7.56 -10.85 4.39
C THR A 12 -7.72 -10.67 2.89
N GLU A 13 -8.65 -9.79 2.50
CA GLU A 13 -8.84 -9.42 1.11
C GLU A 13 -7.45 -9.07 0.59
N PRO A 14 -6.99 -9.69 -0.52
CA PRO A 14 -5.66 -9.45 -1.03
C PRO A 14 -5.54 -7.94 -1.28
N LEU A 15 -4.55 -7.32 -0.64
CA LEU A 15 -4.33 -5.89 -0.75
C LEU A 15 -4.16 -5.56 -2.24
N SER A 16 -5.15 -4.87 -2.78
CA SER A 16 -5.25 -4.55 -4.20
C SER A 16 -4.90 -3.08 -4.42
N LEU A 17 -4.42 -2.73 -5.62
CA LEU A 17 -4.12 -1.33 -5.97
C LEU A 17 -5.22 -0.32 -5.61
N PRO A 18 -6.53 -0.54 -5.85
CA PRO A 18 -7.57 0.40 -5.42
C PRO A 18 -7.68 0.57 -3.90
N ILE A 19 -7.46 -0.52 -3.14
CA ILE A 19 -7.47 -0.46 -1.66
C ILE A 19 -6.27 0.35 -1.17
N LEU A 20 -5.09 0.12 -1.76
CA LEU A 20 -3.88 0.87 -1.44
C LEU A 20 -4.06 2.37 -1.73
N GLN A 21 -4.65 2.74 -2.88
CA GLN A 21 -4.98 4.13 -3.22
C GLN A 21 -5.85 4.77 -2.13
N MET A 22 -6.96 4.12 -1.78
CA MET A 22 -7.85 4.61 -0.72
C MET A 22 -7.15 4.79 0.63
N GLN A 23 -6.21 3.92 0.97
CA GLN A 23 -5.44 4.04 2.20
C GLN A 23 -4.49 5.24 2.15
N LEU A 24 -3.78 5.46 1.03
CA LEU A 24 -2.88 6.61 0.85
C LEU A 24 -3.60 7.96 0.80
N ASP A 25 -4.81 8.01 0.23
CA ASP A 25 -5.64 9.22 0.21
C ASP A 25 -6.16 9.60 1.61
N ARG A 26 -6.32 8.62 2.49
CA ARG A 26 -6.74 8.84 3.88
C ARG A 26 -5.60 9.18 4.83
N LEU A 27 -4.34 9.05 4.42
CA LEU A 27 -3.21 9.41 5.26
C LEU A 27 -3.17 10.92 5.50
N VAL A 28 -2.96 11.30 6.77
CA VAL A 28 -2.62 12.67 7.13
C VAL A 28 -1.11 12.90 7.00
N PRO A 29 -0.64 14.14 6.78
CA PRO A 29 0.78 14.45 6.72
C PRO A 29 1.58 13.87 7.90
N GLY A 30 2.72 13.24 7.60
CA GLY A 30 3.57 12.57 8.58
C GLY A 30 3.15 11.14 8.92
N GLN A 31 1.93 10.72 8.54
CA GLN A 31 1.52 9.33 8.67
C GLN A 31 2.10 8.49 7.53
N GLY A 32 2.43 7.24 7.84
CA GLY A 32 2.90 6.28 6.86
C GLY A 32 2.06 5.02 6.76
N LEU A 33 2.14 4.38 5.60
CA LEU A 33 1.56 3.07 5.32
C LEU A 33 2.67 2.12 4.86
N HIS A 34 2.77 0.98 5.55
CA HIS A 34 3.71 -0.07 5.17
C HIS A 34 3.07 -1.04 4.18
N LEU A 35 3.79 -1.34 3.11
CA LEU A 35 3.43 -2.33 2.13
C LEU A 35 4.48 -3.45 2.09
N ALA A 36 4.08 -4.67 2.40
CA ALA A 36 5.00 -5.80 2.47
C ALA A 36 5.58 -6.14 1.08
N THR A 37 6.81 -6.65 1.04
CA THR A 37 7.52 -6.99 -0.22
C THR A 37 6.67 -7.87 -1.14
N ALA A 38 5.99 -8.89 -0.60
CA ALA A 38 5.14 -9.78 -1.40
C ALA A 38 3.96 -9.04 -2.08
N ASP A 39 3.40 -8.02 -1.42
CA ASP A 39 2.32 -7.21 -1.99
C ASP A 39 2.86 -6.18 -2.98
N VAL A 40 4.06 -5.62 -2.72
CA VAL A 40 4.78 -4.76 -3.68
C VAL A 40 5.05 -5.53 -4.97
N GLU A 41 5.60 -6.73 -4.88
CA GLU A 41 5.90 -7.59 -6.03
C GLU A 41 4.65 -7.95 -6.82
N ARG A 42 3.55 -8.27 -6.12
CA ARG A 42 2.26 -8.60 -6.76
C ARG A 42 1.63 -7.40 -7.47
N MET A 43 1.74 -6.20 -6.89
CA MET A 43 1.08 -5.00 -7.43
C MET A 43 1.93 -4.22 -8.44
N PHE A 44 3.23 -4.09 -8.18
CA PHE A 44 4.14 -3.23 -8.94
C PHE A 44 5.20 -4.02 -9.73
N GLY A 45 5.50 -5.26 -9.31
CA GLY A 45 6.59 -6.10 -9.82
C GLY A 45 7.88 -5.96 -8.98
N TYR A 46 8.93 -6.68 -9.38
CA TYR A 46 10.23 -6.72 -8.68
C TYR A 46 11.40 -6.05 -9.44
N ASN A 47 11.16 -5.46 -10.61
CA ASN A 47 12.24 -4.92 -11.46
C ASN A 47 12.46 -3.41 -11.25
N ASP A 48 13.49 -2.82 -11.88
CA ASP A 48 13.73 -1.36 -11.83
C ASP A 48 12.52 -0.51 -12.27
N VAL A 49 11.70 -1.08 -13.17
CA VAL A 49 10.42 -0.49 -13.60
C VAL A 49 9.43 -0.38 -12.43
N ALA A 50 9.43 -1.33 -11.50
CA ALA A 50 8.59 -1.31 -10.31
C ALA A 50 8.91 -0.10 -9.42
N THR A 51 10.19 0.21 -9.21
CA THR A 51 10.62 1.41 -8.48
C THR A 51 10.07 2.69 -9.11
N GLY A 52 10.12 2.80 -10.45
CA GLY A 52 9.53 3.92 -11.18
C GLY A 52 8.01 4.02 -10.98
N ARG A 53 7.30 2.88 -11.02
CA ARG A 53 5.84 2.81 -10.79
C ARG A 53 5.47 3.19 -9.35
N ILE A 54 6.19 2.66 -8.36
CA ILE A 54 5.99 2.96 -6.94
C ILE A 54 6.21 4.45 -6.69
N ARG A 55 7.25 5.03 -7.31
CA ARG A 55 7.52 6.47 -7.23
C ARG A 55 6.38 7.30 -7.80
N ASN A 56 5.96 7.01 -9.03
CA ASN A 56 4.87 7.74 -9.68
C ASN A 56 3.56 7.60 -8.89
N PHE A 57 3.32 6.42 -8.33
CA PHE A 57 2.18 6.15 -7.48
C PHE A 57 2.23 6.98 -6.20
N ALA A 58 3.36 6.98 -5.50
CA ALA A 58 3.55 7.78 -4.29
C ALA A 58 3.36 9.28 -4.57
N ASP A 59 3.97 9.80 -5.64
CA ASP A 59 3.90 11.21 -6.02
C ASP A 59 2.47 11.64 -6.37
N GLY A 60 1.73 10.80 -7.10
CA GLY A 60 0.31 11.03 -7.41
C GLY A 60 -0.59 11.17 -6.17
N HIS A 61 -0.18 10.60 -5.03
CA HIS A 61 -0.89 10.73 -3.75
C HIS A 61 -0.21 11.70 -2.77
N GLY A 62 0.78 12.49 -3.22
CA GLY A 62 1.53 13.41 -2.35
C GLY A 62 2.30 12.69 -1.24
N CYS A 63 2.79 11.49 -1.53
CA CYS A 63 3.56 10.66 -0.62
C CYS A 63 5.01 10.54 -1.10
N MET A 64 5.93 10.44 -0.15
CA MET A 64 7.26 9.89 -0.40
C MET A 64 7.21 8.38 -0.16
N PHE A 65 8.09 7.63 -0.81
CA PHE A 65 8.30 6.22 -0.48
C PHE A 65 9.76 5.93 -0.12
N ALA A 66 9.97 4.92 0.70
CA ALA A 66 11.28 4.39 1.03
C ALA A 66 11.23 2.86 1.08
N TRP A 67 12.27 2.21 0.56
CA TRP A 67 12.46 0.78 0.75
C TRP A 67 12.95 0.51 2.17
N CYS A 68 12.44 -0.56 2.78
CA CYS A 68 12.79 -1.06 4.10
C CYS A 68 12.98 -2.58 4.03
N ALA A 69 13.55 -3.19 5.08
CA ALA A 69 13.83 -4.63 5.09
C ALA A 69 12.60 -5.53 4.84
N THR A 70 11.40 -5.04 5.15
CA THR A 70 10.14 -5.80 5.00
C THR A 70 9.30 -5.41 3.79
N GLY A 71 9.66 -4.34 3.06
CA GLY A 71 8.90 -3.85 1.91
C GLY A 71 9.06 -2.36 1.65
N VAL A 72 7.98 -1.69 1.27
CA VAL A 72 7.96 -0.25 0.98
C VAL A 72 7.16 0.49 2.04
N GLN A 73 7.73 1.56 2.55
CA GLN A 73 7.03 2.52 3.41
C GLN A 73 6.61 3.72 2.56
N PHE A 74 5.31 3.99 2.48
CA PHE A 74 4.79 5.26 2.00
C PHE A 74 4.61 6.20 3.19
N VAL A 75 4.92 7.49 3.00
CA VAL A 75 4.74 8.54 4.01
C VAL A 75 4.09 9.75 3.35
N LYS A 76 2.98 10.21 3.90
CA LYS A 76 2.28 11.40 3.40
C LYS A 76 3.11 12.63 3.68
N LEU A 77 3.40 13.40 2.63
CA LEU A 77 4.12 14.65 2.76
C LEU A 77 3.19 15.74 3.31
N PRO A 78 3.72 16.75 4.01
CA PRO A 78 2.98 17.97 4.26
C PRO A 78 2.46 18.51 2.93
N ARG A 79 1.20 18.93 2.92
CA ARG A 79 0.63 19.66 1.79
C ARG A 79 1.56 20.85 1.56
N ARG A 80 2.16 20.94 0.37
CA ARG A 80 2.83 22.17 -0.06
C ARG A 80 1.73 23.19 -0.29
N ASP A 81 1.16 23.71 0.79
CA ASP A 81 0.50 25.00 0.77
C ASP A 81 1.63 26.01 0.49
N GLY A 82 1.71 26.42 -0.77
CA GLY A 82 2.47 27.58 -1.21
C GLY A 82 1.55 28.78 -1.26
#